data_AF-A0A292E8Q1-F1
#
_entry.id   AF-A0A292E8Q1-F1
#
_cell.length_a   1.000
_cell.length_b   1.000
_cell.length_c   1.000
_cell.angle_alpha   90.00
_cell.angle_beta   90.00
_cell.angle_gamma   90.00
#
_symmetry.space_group_name_H-M   'P 1'
#
loop_
_entity.id
_entity.type
_entity.pdbx_description
1 polymer ?
#
loop_
_entity_poly.entity_id
_entity_poly.type
_entity_poly.pdbx_seq_one_letter_code
_entity_poly.pdbx_strand_id
1 'polypeptide(L)'
;MSEAYLIAIGGKAPVDREANRALHQDLIDDLSREAAAQGWPGARFHHYGRTQNYVSIEIVPADGALSLDGLAAFREEQRNRREEERQVA
;
A
#
# COMPACT_ATOMS: atom_id res chain seq x y z
N MET A 1 19.06 -11.85 1.71
CA MET A 1 19.19 -10.41 1.45
C MET A 1 17.85 -9.80 1.79
N SER A 2 17.79 -8.83 2.70
CA SER A 2 16.53 -8.10 2.94
C SER A 2 16.21 -7.33 1.68
N GLU A 3 15.11 -7.65 1.00
CA GLU A 3 14.59 -6.77 -0.05
C GLU A 3 14.29 -5.42 0.64
N ALA A 4 14.77 -4.32 0.07
CA ALA A 4 14.46 -2.99 0.59
C ALA A 4 12.95 -2.77 0.44
N TYR A 5 12.29 -2.36 1.51
CA TYR A 5 10.88 -2.00 1.49
C TYR A 5 10.67 -0.72 2.27
N LEU A 6 9.62 0.02 1.90
CA LEU A 6 9.14 1.18 2.63
C LEU A 6 7.75 0.90 3.16
N ILE A 7 7.47 1.38 4.36
CA ILE A 7 6.16 1.26 5.00
C ILE A 7 5.69 2.64 5.44
N ALA A 8 4.44 2.96 5.11
CA ALA A 8 3.72 4.09 5.67
C ALA A 8 2.56 3.58 6.53
N ILE A 9 2.44 4.15 7.73
CA ILE A 9 1.40 3.79 8.69
C ILE A 9 0.53 5.01 8.95
N GLY A 10 -0.69 4.97 8.44
CA GLY A 10 -1.73 5.92 8.75
C GLY A 10 -2.42 5.58 10.07
N GLY A 11 -2.76 6.64 10.82
CA GLY A 11 -3.56 6.54 12.04
C GLY A 11 -4.99 6.07 11.80
N LYS A 12 -5.92 6.52 12.65
CA LYS A 12 -7.34 6.14 12.57
C LYS A 12 -7.92 6.45 11.19
N ALA A 13 -8.22 5.42 10.40
CA ALA A 13 -8.88 5.56 9.11
C ALA A 13 -10.25 6.25 9.28
N PRO A 14 -10.50 7.39 8.61
CA PRO A 14 -11.79 8.06 8.65
C PRO A 14 -12.91 7.15 8.17
N VAL A 15 -14.10 7.31 8.78
CA VAL A 15 -15.35 6.67 8.34
C VAL A 15 -15.89 7.38 7.09
N ASP A 16 -15.67 8.69 7.02
CA ASP A 16 -15.98 9.48 5.83
C ASP A 16 -15.13 9.05 4.63
N ARG A 17 -15.79 8.90 3.48
CA ARG A 17 -15.17 8.34 2.27
C ARG A 17 -14.11 9.28 1.70
N GLU A 18 -14.35 10.58 1.73
CA GLU A 18 -13.44 11.58 1.16
C GLU A 18 -12.21 11.72 2.04
N ALA A 19 -12.39 11.85 3.35
CA ALA A 19 -11.29 11.87 4.32
C ALA A 19 -10.47 10.57 4.29
N ASN A 20 -11.12 9.43 4.06
CA ASN A 20 -10.43 8.15 3.90
C ASN A 20 -9.61 8.12 2.61
N ARG A 21 -10.15 8.61 1.49
CA ARG A 21 -9.43 8.74 0.22
C ARG A 21 -8.21 9.66 0.37
N ALA A 22 -8.37 10.81 1.04
CA ALA A 22 -7.29 11.75 1.31
C ALA A 22 -6.17 11.10 2.13
N LEU A 23 -6.52 10.40 3.22
CA LEU A 23 -5.52 9.65 4.02
C LEU A 23 -4.69 8.68 3.17
N HIS A 24 -5.33 7.93 2.27
CA HIS A 24 -4.59 7.00 1.40
C HIS A 24 -3.71 7.72 0.38
N GLN A 25 -4.17 8.86 -0.14
CA GLN A 25 -3.37 9.68 -1.04
C GLN A 25 -2.13 10.22 -0.33
N ASP A 26 -2.28 10.74 0.89
CA ASP A 26 -1.16 11.26 1.68
C ASP A 26 -0.10 10.18 1.93
N LEU A 27 -0.52 8.97 2.32
CA LEU A 27 0.39 7.84 2.52
C LEU A 27 1.12 7.43 1.23
N ILE A 28 0.43 7.45 0.09
CA ILE A 28 1.03 7.15 -1.22
C ILE A 28 2.04 8.23 -1.61
N ASP A 29 1.72 9.50 -1.37
CA ASP A 29 2.60 10.62 -1.71
C ASP A 29 3.86 10.59 -0.84
N ASP A 30 3.73 10.29 0.45
CA ASP A 30 4.85 10.10 1.38
C ASP A 30 5.77 8.98 0.90
N LEU A 31 5.20 7.82 0.57
CA LEU A 31 5.93 6.68 0.04
C LEU A 31 6.63 6.98 -1.29
N SER A 32 5.95 7.69 -2.19
CA SER A 32 6.52 8.06 -3.49
C SER A 32 7.70 9.02 -3.34
N ARG A 33 7.60 10.00 -2.43
CA ARG A 33 8.72 10.91 -2.13
C ARG A 33 9.91 10.18 -1.53
N GLU A 34 9.67 9.26 -0.60
CA GLU A 34 10.74 8.50 0.02
C GLU A 34 11.39 7.51 -0.97
N ALA A 35 10.61 6.83 -1.81
CA ALA A 35 11.13 5.98 -2.87
C ALA A 35 12.03 6.76 -3.85
N ALA A 36 11.62 7.98 -4.23
CA ALA A 36 12.43 8.86 -5.06
C ALA A 36 13.71 9.31 -4.34
N ALA A 37 13.64 9.63 -3.04
CA ALA A 37 14.81 9.98 -2.23
C ALA A 37 15.84 8.84 -2.14
N GLN A 38 15.38 7.60 -2.20
CA GLN A 38 16.23 6.40 -2.25
C GLN A 38 16.72 6.04 -3.66
N GLY A 39 16.35 6.81 -4.68
CA GLY A 39 16.74 6.57 -6.07
C GLY A 39 16.04 5.38 -6.71
N TRP A 40 14.85 4.98 -6.23
CA TRP A 40 14.09 3.92 -6.86
C TRP A 40 13.53 4.40 -8.21
N PRO A 41 13.57 3.57 -9.28
CA PRO A 41 12.99 3.93 -10.58
C PRO A 41 11.45 4.05 -10.53
N GLY A 42 10.85 3.50 -9.49
CA GLY A 42 9.42 3.44 -9.22
C GLY A 42 9.16 2.51 -8.04
N ALA A 43 7.89 2.20 -7.79
CA ALA A 43 7.51 1.30 -6.73
C ALA A 43 6.23 0.54 -7.05
N ARG A 44 6.10 -0.65 -6.45
CA ARG A 44 4.85 -1.44 -6.46
C ARG A 44 4.40 -1.74 -5.04
N PHE A 45 3.10 -1.90 -4.87
CA PHE A 45 2.53 -2.35 -3.61
C PHE A 45 2.98 -3.78 -3.30
N HIS A 46 3.41 -3.99 -2.06
CA HIS A 46 3.82 -5.28 -1.52
C HIS A 46 2.83 -5.81 -0.49
N HIS A 47 2.30 -4.92 0.35
CA HIS A 47 1.32 -5.27 1.37
C HIS A 47 0.35 -4.12 1.64
N TYR A 48 -0.89 -4.49 1.93
CA TYR A 48 -1.90 -3.59 2.47
C TYR A 48 -2.52 -4.20 3.73
N GLY A 49 -2.38 -3.50 4.85
CA GLY A 49 -2.92 -3.89 6.15
C GLY A 49 -3.96 -2.90 6.64
N ARG A 50 -5.03 -3.44 7.24
CA ARG A 50 -5.98 -2.65 8.03
C ARG A 50 -6.32 -3.41 9.29
N THR A 51 -5.90 -2.89 10.45
CA THR A 51 -6.20 -3.51 11.74
C THR A 51 -6.46 -2.44 12.80
N GLN A 52 -7.44 -2.67 13.68
CA GLN A 52 -7.73 -1.80 14.84
C GLN A 52 -7.69 -0.29 14.54
N ASN A 53 -8.26 0.11 13.39
CA ASN A 53 -8.31 1.46 12.83
C ASN A 53 -7.05 2.02 12.17
N TYR A 54 -5.93 1.32 12.14
CA TYR A 54 -4.73 1.75 11.43
C TYR A 54 -4.72 1.23 9.99
N VAL A 55 -4.07 1.98 9.11
CA VAL A 55 -3.78 1.57 7.72
C VAL A 55 -2.27 1.44 7.58
N SER A 56 -1.81 0.33 7.02
CA SER A 56 -0.41 0.16 6.61
C SER A 56 -0.33 -0.11 5.11
N ILE A 57 0.60 0.55 4.45
CA ILE A 57 0.93 0.35 3.03
C ILE A 57 2.42 0.08 2.96
N GLU A 58 2.79 -1.05 2.36
CA GLU A 58 4.18 -1.40 2.09
C GLU A 58 4.44 -1.41 0.59
N ILE A 59 5.60 -0.92 0.20
CA ILE A 59 6.07 -0.89 -1.18
C ILE A 59 7.47 -1.45 -1.30
N VAL A 60 7.79 -1.95 -2.48
CA VAL A 60 9.13 -2.42 -2.87
C VAL A 60 9.55 -1.78 -4.20
N PRO A 61 10.85 -1.72 -4.52
CA PRO A 61 11.32 -1.19 -5.79
C PRO A 61 10.70 -1.94 -6.97
N ALA A 62 10.22 -1.18 -7.96
CA ALA A 62 9.71 -1.70 -9.22
C ALA A 62 9.69 -0.59 -10.27
N ASP A 63 9.25 -0.90 -11.49
CA ASP A 63 8.90 0.12 -12.47
C ASP A 63 7.46 0.60 -12.24
N GLY A 64 7.23 1.91 -12.33
CA GLY A 64 5.88 2.49 -12.28
C GLY A 64 5.61 3.43 -11.10
N ALA A 65 4.50 4.16 -11.19
CA ALA A 65 4.07 5.14 -10.20
C ALA A 65 2.96 4.57 -9.32
N LEU A 66 3.03 4.87 -8.01
CA LEU A 66 1.99 4.55 -7.07
C LEU A 66 0.76 5.42 -7.32
N SER A 67 -0.42 4.84 -7.20
CA SER A 67 -1.69 5.56 -7.37
C SER A 67 -2.80 4.92 -6.53
N LEU A 68 -3.86 5.68 -6.28
CA LEU A 68 -5.05 5.15 -5.60
C LEU A 68 -5.70 4.00 -6.37
N ASP A 69 -5.74 4.08 -7.70
CA ASP A 69 -6.31 3.03 -8.54
C ASP A 69 -5.43 1.78 -8.50
N GLY A 70 -4.10 1.93 -8.51
CA GLY A 70 -3.16 0.83 -8.31
C GLY A 70 -3.30 0.18 -6.93
N LEU A 71 -3.54 0.97 -5.88
CA LEU A 71 -3.79 0.44 -4.54
C LEU A 71 -5.11 -0.34 -4.48
N ALA A 72 -6.15 0.14 -5.17
CA ALA A 72 -7.44 -0.55 -5.24
C ALA A 72 -7.29 -1.92 -5.93
N ALA A 73 -6.63 -1.97 -7.09
CA ALA A 73 -6.34 -3.22 -7.80
C ALA A 73 -5.52 -4.20 -6.94
N PHE A 74 -4.45 -3.71 -6.30
CA PHE A 74 -3.62 -4.53 -5.42
C PHE A 74 -4.42 -5.12 -4.24
N ARG A 75 -5.36 -4.36 -3.65
CA ARG A 75 -6.20 -4.85 -2.56
C ARG A 75 -7.12 -6.00 -3.00
N GLU A 76 -7.62 -5.95 -4.23
CA GLU A 76 -8.41 -7.02 -4.82
C GLU A 76 -7.56 -8.28 -5.05
N GLU A 77 -6.37 -8.13 -5.64
CA GLU A 77 -5.41 -9.22 -5.82
C GLU A 77 -4.99 -9.87 -4.49
N GLN A 78 -4.67 -9.05 -3.48
CA GLN A 78 -4.32 -9.53 -2.15
C GLN A 78 -5.47 -10.28 -1.49
N ARG A 79 -6.72 -9.86 -1.72
CA ARG A 79 -7.90 -10.56 -1.22
C ARG A 79 -8.08 -11.91 -1.91
N ASN A 80 -7.98 -11.96 -3.23
CA ASN A 80 -8.14 -13.20 -4.01
C ASN A 80 -7.10 -14.24 -3.59
N ARG A 81 -5.83 -13.85 -3.47
CA ARG A 81 -4.76 -14.73 -2.98
C ARG A 81 -5.04 -15.29 -1.57
N ARG A 82 -5.55 -14.48 -0.64
CA ARG A 82 -5.93 -14.95 0.71
C ARG A 82 -7.12 -15.91 0.68
N GLU A 83 -8.06 -15.71 -0.23
CA GLU A 83 -9.20 -16.59 -0.42
C GLU A 83 -8.78 -17.93 -1.06
N GLU A 84 -7.83 -17.92 -1.99
CA GLU A 84 -7.21 -19.11 -2.58
C GLU A 84 -6.41 -19.91 -1.53
N GLU A 85 -5.55 -19.25 -0.76
CA GLU A 85 -4.77 -19.88 0.32
C GLU A 85 -5.67 -20.54 1.38
N ARG A 86 -6.84 -19.95 1.67
CA ARG A 86 -7.83 -20.54 2.59
C ARG A 86 -8.57 -21.76 2.05
N GLN A 87 -8.69 -21.90 0.74
CA GLN A 87 -9.39 -23.04 0.13
C GLN A 87 -8.47 -24.26 -0.07
N VAL A 88 -7.16 -24.05 -0.01
CA VAL A 88 -6.14 -25.10 -0.17
C VAL A 88 -5.64 -25.65 1.20
N ALA A 89 -5.94 -24.94 2.30
CA ALA A 89 -5.59 -25.32 3.68
C ALA A 89 -6.72 -26.09 4.38
#